data_AF-A0A6L9K9G1-F1
#
_entry.id   AF-A0A6L9K9G1-F1
#
_cell.length_a   1.000
_cell.length_b   1.000
_cell.length_c   1.000
_cell.angle_alpha   90.00
_cell.angle_beta   90.00
_cell.angle_gamma   90.00
#
_symmetry.space_group_name_H-M   'P 1'
#
loop_
_entity.id
_entity.type
_entity.pdbx_description
1 polymer ?
#
loop_
_entity_poly.entity_id
_entity_poly.type
_entity_poly.pdbx_seq_one_letter_code
_entity_poly.pdbx_strand_id
1 'polypeptide(L)'
;MSKSMSDDLVWQIDPNKCVQCGRCATTCVLNMSAVKCMHVYKMCGYCDLCGGYFKPQIKNLDTGAENQLCPTKALHRTFVETPYYKYDVDEELCNGCGKCVEGCGAFGNGSLQLQINHDICSNCNQCAIAKVCPSGAISQIPASKGYLVRSSFQTPKI
;
A
#
# COMPACT_ATOMS: atom_id res chain seq x y z
N MET A 1 7.16 -19.64 36.36
CA MET A 1 8.08 -19.63 35.21
C MET A 1 7.31 -19.11 34.00
N SER A 2 7.37 -17.80 33.72
CA SER A 2 6.74 -17.21 32.54
C SER A 2 7.60 -17.51 31.32
N LYS A 3 7.08 -18.35 30.43
CA LYS A 3 7.72 -18.63 29.14
C LYS A 3 7.66 -17.34 28.33
N SER A 4 8.80 -16.67 28.17
CA SER A 4 8.97 -15.60 27.17
C SER A 4 8.66 -16.20 25.81
N MET A 5 7.45 -15.99 25.29
CA MET A 5 7.16 -16.25 23.89
C MET A 5 7.93 -15.20 23.10
N SER A 6 9.04 -15.63 22.49
CA SER A 6 9.74 -14.84 21.48
C SER A 6 8.69 -14.42 20.44
N ASP A 7 8.54 -13.13 20.19
CA ASP A 7 7.63 -12.64 19.16
C ASP A 7 8.17 -13.07 17.80
N ASP A 8 7.33 -13.73 16.99
CA ASP A 8 7.73 -14.26 15.69
C ASP A 8 8.14 -13.10 14.77
N LEU A 9 9.18 -13.31 13.96
CA LEU A 9 9.62 -12.30 13.01
C LEU A 9 8.83 -12.44 11.70
N VAL A 10 8.29 -11.32 11.23
CA VAL A 10 7.56 -11.20 9.97
C VAL A 10 8.21 -10.17 9.07
N TRP A 11 8.14 -10.38 7.76
CA TRP A 11 8.56 -9.36 6.80
C TRP A 11 7.57 -8.20 6.78
N GLN A 12 8.10 -6.98 6.79
CA GLN A 12 7.30 -5.77 6.80
C GLN A 12 7.91 -4.69 5.89
N ILE A 13 7.04 -3.90 5.25
CA ILE A 13 7.41 -2.67 4.53
C ILE A 13 7.37 -1.48 5.48
N ASP A 14 8.43 -0.68 5.49
CA ASP A 14 8.46 0.68 6.05
C ASP A 14 7.94 1.67 4.99
N PRO A 15 6.74 2.26 5.19
CA PRO A 15 6.14 3.17 4.22
C PRO A 15 6.92 4.49 4.07
N ASN A 16 7.80 4.86 5.02
CA ASN A 16 8.63 6.05 4.89
C ASN A 16 9.82 5.85 3.93
N LYS A 17 10.25 4.59 3.75
CA LYS A 17 11.34 4.23 2.84
C LYS A 17 10.84 3.72 1.50
N CYS A 18 9.59 3.29 1.40
CA CYS A 18 9.04 2.77 0.16
C CYS A 18 9.04 3.86 -0.93
N VAL A 19 9.61 3.54 -2.09
CA VAL A 19 9.66 4.42 -3.28
C VAL A 19 8.76 3.91 -4.42
N GLN A 20 7.80 3.04 -4.11
CA GLN A 20 6.78 2.53 -5.04
C GLN A 20 7.35 1.94 -6.35
N CYS A 21 8.53 1.32 -6.30
CA CYS A 21 9.27 0.83 -7.48
C CYS A 21 8.60 -0.28 -8.32
N GLY A 22 7.41 -0.77 -7.94
CA GLY A 22 6.67 -1.81 -8.65
C GLY A 22 7.19 -3.26 -8.49
N ARG A 23 8.43 -3.48 -8.04
CA ARG A 23 9.05 -4.82 -7.96
C ARG A 23 8.32 -5.81 -7.05
N CYS A 24 7.56 -5.30 -6.07
CA CYS A 24 6.73 -6.13 -5.19
C CYS A 24 5.71 -6.98 -5.97
N ALA A 25 5.20 -6.48 -7.09
CA ALA A 25 4.21 -7.16 -7.91
C ALA A 25 4.79 -8.27 -8.80
N THR A 26 6.10 -8.24 -9.08
CA THR A 26 6.73 -9.12 -10.07
C THR A 26 7.77 -10.07 -9.48
N THR A 27 8.25 -9.83 -8.25
CA THR A 27 9.35 -10.60 -7.65
C THR A 27 8.91 -11.41 -6.43
N CYS A 28 7.65 -11.31 -6.00
CA CYS A 28 7.14 -12.19 -4.96
C CYS A 28 7.15 -13.63 -5.47
N VAL A 29 7.47 -14.59 -4.59
CA VAL A 29 7.48 -16.02 -4.94
C VAL A 29 6.07 -16.61 -5.07
N LEU A 30 5.07 -15.91 -4.53
CA LEU A 30 3.66 -16.27 -4.66
C LEU A 30 3.14 -15.75 -6.01
N ASN A 31 2.25 -16.51 -6.64
CA ASN A 31 1.60 -16.12 -7.91
C ASN A 31 0.93 -14.74 -7.80
N MET A 32 0.23 -14.50 -6.68
CA MET A 32 -0.24 -13.17 -6.29
C MET A 32 0.62 -12.69 -5.13
N SER A 33 1.19 -11.49 -5.24
CA SER A 33 2.07 -10.95 -4.21
C SER A 33 1.37 -10.87 -2.85
N ALA A 34 2.10 -11.23 -1.78
CA ALA A 34 1.67 -10.95 -0.42
C ALA A 34 1.68 -9.45 -0.09
N VAL A 35 2.30 -8.62 -0.94
CA VAL A 35 2.23 -7.16 -0.79
C VAL A 35 0.88 -6.66 -1.29
N LYS A 36 0.17 -5.93 -0.44
CA LYS A 36 -1.13 -5.33 -0.73
C LYS A 36 -1.07 -3.83 -0.50
N CYS A 37 -1.96 -3.10 -1.19
CA CYS A 37 -2.25 -1.72 -0.82
C CYS A 37 -3.18 -1.73 0.39
N MET A 38 -2.75 -1.15 1.49
CA MET A 38 -3.57 -0.91 2.66
C MET A 38 -4.07 0.53 2.65
N HIS A 39 -5.35 0.72 2.94
CA HIS A 39 -5.97 2.03 3.08
C HIS A 39 -6.00 2.47 4.55
N VAL A 40 -5.20 3.49 4.89
CA VAL A 40 -5.20 4.13 6.20
C VAL A 40 -6.35 5.14 6.26
N TYR A 41 -7.57 4.66 6.50
CA TYR A 41 -8.80 5.48 6.46
C TYR A 41 -8.73 6.75 7.32
N LYS A 42 -8.09 6.70 8.49
CA LYS A 42 -7.94 7.85 9.40
C LYS A 42 -7.14 9.00 8.79
N MET A 43 -6.34 8.74 7.77
CA MET A 43 -5.60 9.79 7.06
C MET A 43 -6.29 10.24 5.79
N CYS A 44 -7.24 9.48 5.24
CA CYS A 44 -7.80 9.74 3.93
C CYS A 44 -8.67 11.00 3.90
N GLY A 45 -8.51 11.81 2.86
CA GLY A 45 -9.30 13.03 2.64
C GLY A 45 -10.61 12.77 1.87
N TYR A 46 -10.86 11.53 1.45
CA TYR A 46 -12.05 11.15 0.65
C TYR A 46 -12.24 12.02 -0.60
N CYS A 47 -11.15 12.39 -1.27
CA CYS A 47 -11.15 13.36 -2.36
C CYS A 47 -12.03 12.91 -3.54
N ASP A 48 -12.78 13.83 -4.15
CA ASP A 48 -13.42 13.61 -5.46
C ASP A 48 -12.39 13.27 -6.55
N LEU A 49 -11.38 14.14 -6.72
CA LEU A 49 -10.19 13.90 -7.55
C LEU A 49 -9.09 13.27 -6.68
N CYS A 50 -9.01 11.95 -6.68
CA CYS A 50 -7.96 11.21 -5.97
C CYS A 50 -6.80 10.83 -6.90
N GLY A 51 -5.60 11.35 -6.62
CA GLY A 51 -4.39 11.01 -7.37
C GLY A 51 -3.99 9.52 -7.29
N GLY A 52 -4.48 8.78 -6.28
CA GLY A 52 -4.28 7.33 -6.18
C GLY A 52 -5.25 6.51 -7.04
N TYR A 53 -6.35 7.11 -7.48
CA TYR A 53 -7.38 6.44 -8.28
C TYR A 53 -7.32 6.82 -9.75
N PHE A 54 -7.15 8.10 -10.07
CA PHE A 54 -7.20 8.59 -11.45
C PHE A 54 -5.83 8.61 -12.12
N LYS A 55 -5.80 8.28 -13.42
CA LYS A 55 -4.66 8.60 -14.28
C LYS A 55 -4.49 10.13 -14.40
N PRO A 56 -3.28 10.61 -14.71
CA PRO A 56 -3.10 12.02 -15.07
C PRO A 56 -4.00 12.41 -16.25
N GLN A 57 -4.45 13.67 -16.26
CA GLN A 57 -5.15 14.30 -17.39
C GLN A 57 -6.49 13.67 -17.82
N ILE A 58 -7.17 12.97 -16.91
CA ILE A 58 -8.56 12.53 -17.13
C ILE A 58 -9.48 13.75 -17.33
N LYS A 59 -10.46 13.61 -18.22
CA LYS A 59 -11.45 14.66 -18.52
C LYS A 59 -12.69 14.57 -17.63
N ASN A 60 -13.08 13.34 -17.26
CA ASN A 60 -14.29 13.06 -16.49
C ASN A 60 -13.92 12.26 -15.23
N LEU A 61 -14.52 12.61 -14.09
CA LEU A 61 -14.32 11.97 -12.78
C LEU A 61 -15.31 10.82 -12.55
N ASP A 62 -15.38 9.90 -13.50
CA ASP A 62 -16.23 8.70 -13.41
C ASP A 62 -15.42 7.43 -13.08
N THR A 63 -16.08 6.27 -13.02
CA THR A 63 -15.45 4.99 -12.67
C THR A 63 -15.00 4.17 -13.88
N GLY A 64 -14.94 4.78 -15.07
CA GLY A 64 -14.48 4.14 -16.31
C GLY A 64 -13.09 3.52 -16.17
N ALA A 65 -12.88 2.37 -16.81
CA ALA A 65 -11.64 1.60 -16.70
C ALA A 65 -10.42 2.37 -17.24
N GLU A 66 -10.64 3.20 -18.26
CA GLU A 66 -9.66 4.07 -18.89
C GLU A 66 -9.14 5.14 -17.92
N ASN A 67 -9.96 5.54 -16.93
CA ASN A 67 -9.64 6.57 -15.96
C ASN A 67 -8.85 6.01 -14.77
N GLN A 68 -8.94 4.71 -14.49
CA GLN A 68 -8.32 4.09 -13.31
C GLN A 68 -6.81 3.91 -13.45
N LEU A 69 -6.06 4.39 -12.46
CA LEU A 69 -4.61 4.24 -12.34
C LEU A 69 -4.19 2.80 -12.02
N CYS A 70 -5.00 2.09 -11.23
CA CYS A 70 -4.71 0.72 -10.82
C CYS A 70 -4.91 -0.24 -12.00
N PRO A 71 -3.86 -0.96 -12.46
CA PRO A 71 -3.94 -1.80 -13.66
C PRO A 71 -4.82 -3.04 -13.46
N THR A 72 -5.00 -3.48 -12.22
CA THR A 72 -5.85 -4.64 -11.86
C THR A 72 -7.25 -4.24 -11.43
N LYS A 73 -7.58 -2.94 -11.44
CA LYS A 73 -8.87 -2.40 -10.97
C LYS A 73 -9.20 -2.75 -9.52
N ALA A 74 -8.16 -2.95 -8.70
CA ALA A 74 -8.29 -3.31 -7.29
C ALA A 74 -8.72 -2.15 -6.37
N LEU A 75 -8.92 -0.94 -6.89
CA LEU A 75 -9.35 0.21 -6.09
C LEU A 75 -10.75 0.61 -6.56
N HIS A 76 -11.72 0.56 -5.67
CA HIS A 76 -13.12 0.90 -5.95
C HIS A 76 -13.44 2.28 -5.39
N ARG A 77 -14.15 3.09 -6.18
CA ARG A 77 -14.58 4.44 -5.81
C ARG A 77 -16.10 4.47 -5.66
N THR A 78 -16.58 4.88 -4.50
CA THR A 78 -18.00 4.94 -4.15
C THR A 78 -18.36 6.34 -3.71
N PHE A 79 -19.42 6.92 -4.28
CA PHE A 79 -19.95 8.21 -3.85
C PHE A 79 -20.53 8.11 -2.44
N VAL A 80 -20.19 9.07 -1.58
CA VAL A 80 -20.75 9.18 -0.24
C VAL A 80 -21.70 10.38 -0.17
N GLU A 81 -21.15 11.57 -0.35
CA GLU A 81 -21.85 12.85 -0.43
C GLU A 81 -20.95 13.86 -1.14
N THR A 82 -21.43 15.01 -1.59
CA THR A 82 -20.54 16.01 -2.21
C THR A 82 -19.68 16.71 -1.15
N PRO A 83 -18.34 16.84 -1.29
CA PRO A 83 -17.46 16.41 -2.39
C PRO A 83 -16.69 15.10 -2.12
N TYR A 84 -17.20 14.24 -1.26
CA TYR A 84 -16.53 13.07 -0.70
C TYR A 84 -16.84 11.74 -1.42
N TYR A 85 -15.77 11.02 -1.73
CA TYR A 85 -15.80 9.68 -2.28
C TYR A 85 -14.97 8.73 -1.43
N LYS A 86 -15.53 7.56 -1.14
CA LYS A 86 -14.84 6.47 -0.46
C LYS A 86 -14.06 5.63 -1.44
N TYR A 87 -12.89 5.19 -1.00
CA TYR A 87 -12.02 4.29 -1.74
C TYR A 87 -11.83 3.00 -0.95
N ASP A 88 -12.14 1.87 -1.57
CA ASP A 88 -11.96 0.54 -0.97
C ASP A 88 -10.97 -0.26 -1.83
N VAL A 89 -10.06 -1.00 -1.18
CA VAL A 89 -9.09 -1.86 -1.88
C VAL A 89 -9.63 -3.29 -1.87
N ASP A 90 -9.79 -3.87 -3.06
CA ASP A 90 -9.98 -5.30 -3.24
C ASP A 90 -8.61 -6.00 -3.19
N GLU A 91 -8.36 -6.70 -2.08
CA GLU A 91 -7.09 -7.40 -1.86
C GLU A 91 -6.89 -8.60 -2.78
N GLU A 92 -7.95 -9.21 -3.32
CA GLU A 92 -7.84 -10.35 -4.23
C GLU A 92 -7.30 -9.90 -5.59
N LEU A 93 -7.70 -8.70 -6.04
CA LEU A 93 -7.21 -8.09 -7.27
C LEU A 93 -5.89 -7.32 -7.08
N CYS A 94 -5.56 -6.93 -5.85
CA CYS A 94 -4.37 -6.13 -5.57
C CYS A 94 -3.09 -6.97 -5.69
N ASN A 95 -2.23 -6.63 -6.65
CA ASN A 95 -0.92 -7.28 -6.83
C ASN A 95 0.24 -6.55 -6.15
N GLY A 96 -0.02 -5.46 -5.41
CA GLY A 96 1.03 -4.72 -4.72
C GLY A 96 1.94 -3.86 -5.61
N CYS A 97 1.48 -3.44 -6.81
CA CYS A 97 2.31 -2.65 -7.74
C CYS A 97 2.64 -1.22 -7.26
N GLY A 98 1.89 -0.67 -6.30
CA GLY A 98 2.20 0.62 -5.68
C GLY A 98 1.82 1.88 -6.48
N LYS A 99 1.24 1.78 -7.68
CA LYS A 99 0.85 2.95 -8.48
C LYS A 99 -0.15 3.86 -7.76
N CYS A 100 -1.16 3.28 -7.11
CA CYS A 100 -2.12 4.05 -6.30
C CYS A 100 -1.47 4.71 -5.08
N VAL A 101 -0.47 4.07 -4.48
CA VAL A 101 0.30 4.59 -3.35
C VAL A 101 1.14 5.78 -3.78
N GLU A 102 1.79 5.70 -4.95
CA GLU A 102 2.57 6.78 -5.54
C GLU A 102 1.68 8.00 -5.81
N GLY A 103 0.57 7.80 -6.51
CA GLY A 103 -0.36 8.89 -6.84
C GLY A 103 -1.03 9.53 -5.60
N CYS A 104 -1.40 8.72 -4.61
CA CYS A 104 -1.95 9.22 -3.34
C CYS A 104 -0.90 9.99 -2.52
N GLY A 105 0.37 9.59 -2.60
CA GLY A 105 1.47 10.27 -1.93
C GLY A 105 1.88 11.58 -2.61
N ALA A 106 1.83 11.65 -3.93
CA ALA A 106 2.23 12.82 -4.71
C ALA A 106 1.19 13.96 -4.69
N PHE A 107 -0.10 13.62 -4.73
CA PHE A 107 -1.19 14.59 -4.88
C PHE A 107 -2.25 14.51 -3.78
N GLY A 108 -1.99 13.73 -2.73
CA GLY A 108 -2.89 13.56 -1.60
C GLY A 108 -2.11 13.52 -0.28
N ASN A 109 -2.68 12.84 0.71
CA ASN A 109 -2.09 12.72 2.04
C ASN A 109 -1.32 11.41 2.26
N GLY A 110 -1.17 10.57 1.23
CA GLY A 110 -0.49 9.27 1.35
C GLY A 110 -1.20 8.28 2.29
N SER A 111 -2.54 8.30 2.29
CA SER A 111 -3.38 7.33 3.02
C SER A 111 -3.37 5.94 2.41
N LEU A 112 -2.99 5.77 1.14
CA LEU A 112 -2.71 4.47 0.54
C LEU A 112 -1.24 4.12 0.76
N GLN A 113 -0.95 2.96 1.34
CA GLN A 113 0.41 2.50 1.64
C GLN A 113 0.59 1.03 1.26
N LEU A 114 1.79 0.61 0.87
CA LEU A 114 2.07 -0.81 0.63
C LEU A 114 2.43 -1.50 1.95
N GLN A 115 1.82 -2.65 2.19
CA GLN A 115 2.04 -3.49 3.37
C GLN A 115 2.19 -4.95 2.94
N ILE A 116 2.89 -5.75 3.73
CA ILE A 116 2.94 -7.21 3.52
C ILE A 116 1.79 -7.80 4.34
N ASN A 117 0.80 -8.40 3.67
CA ASN A 117 -0.28 -9.11 4.35
C ASN A 117 0.31 -10.41 4.95
N HIS A 118 0.32 -10.50 6.27
CA HIS A 118 0.94 -11.61 7.01
C HIS A 118 0.14 -12.92 6.92
N ASP A 119 -1.15 -12.87 6.61
CA ASP A 119 -1.98 -14.07 6.41
C ASP A 119 -1.68 -14.76 5.06
N ILE A 120 -1.21 -13.99 4.09
CA ILE A 120 -0.83 -14.48 2.74
C ILE A 120 0.66 -14.79 2.66
N CYS A 121 1.49 -14.03 3.37
CA CYS A 121 2.94 -14.15 3.34
C CYS A 121 3.39 -15.50 3.89
N SER A 122 4.11 -16.28 3.08
CA SER A 122 4.72 -17.55 3.51
C SER A 122 5.98 -17.39 4.37
N ASN A 123 6.26 -16.16 4.81
CA ASN A 123 7.41 -15.76 5.63
C ASN A 123 8.74 -16.38 5.18
N CYS A 124 9.07 -16.26 3.89
CA CYS A 124 10.26 -16.89 3.33
C CYS A 124 11.55 -16.49 4.10
N ASN A 125 12.43 -17.45 4.39
CA ASN A 125 13.70 -17.18 5.08
C ASN A 125 14.53 -16.06 4.40
N GLN A 126 14.51 -16.01 3.08
CA GLN A 126 15.09 -14.93 2.29
C GLN A 126 14.03 -14.34 1.34
N CYS A 127 13.47 -13.20 1.72
CA CYS A 127 12.42 -12.56 0.94
C CYS A 127 12.96 -11.99 -0.39
N ALA A 128 12.47 -12.52 -1.51
CA ALA A 128 12.93 -12.12 -2.86
C ALA A 128 12.66 -10.64 -3.15
N ILE A 129 11.48 -10.13 -2.75
CA ILE A 129 11.15 -8.70 -2.91
C ILE A 129 12.02 -7.79 -2.03
N ALA A 130 12.44 -8.26 -0.84
CA ALA A 130 13.34 -7.51 0.03
C ALA A 130 14.72 -7.36 -0.61
N LYS A 131 15.26 -8.45 -1.19
CA LYS A 131 16.56 -8.46 -1.86
C LYS A 131 16.64 -7.48 -3.03
N VAL A 132 15.54 -7.28 -3.76
CA VAL A 132 15.50 -6.39 -4.93
C VAL A 132 14.93 -4.99 -4.63
N CYS A 133 14.55 -4.70 -3.39
CA CYS A 133 13.98 -3.40 -3.02
C CYS A 133 15.07 -2.31 -3.09
N PRO A 134 14.98 -1.33 -4.01
CA PRO A 134 16.04 -0.36 -4.22
C PRO A 134 16.21 0.62 -3.05
N SER A 135 15.16 0.81 -2.23
CA SER A 135 15.20 1.72 -1.08
C SER A 135 15.43 1.00 0.25
N GLY A 136 15.62 -0.32 0.25
CA GLY A 136 15.79 -1.09 1.49
C GLY A 136 14.60 -0.95 2.46
N ALA A 137 13.39 -0.80 1.92
CA ALA A 137 12.18 -0.56 2.72
C ALA A 137 11.62 -1.82 3.41
N ILE A 138 12.13 -3.01 3.08
CA ILE A 138 11.59 -4.28 3.57
C ILE A 138 12.56 -4.91 4.55
N SER A 139 12.09 -5.20 5.76
CA SER A 139 12.89 -5.84 6.82
C SER A 139 12.03 -6.77 7.67
N GLN A 140 12.67 -7.71 8.36
CA GLN A 140 11.99 -8.49 9.41
C GLN A 140 11.80 -7.64 10.66
N ILE A 141 10.61 -7.70 11.23
CA ILE A 141 10.28 -7.07 12.51
C ILE A 141 9.45 -8.05 13.37
N PRO A 142 9.37 -7.85 14.69
CA PRO A 142 8.48 -8.62 15.55
C PRO A 142 7.01 -8.47 15.09
N ALA A 143 6.26 -9.56 15.04
CA ALA A 143 4.87 -9.58 14.55
C ALA A 143 3.97 -8.60 15.32
N SER A 144 4.21 -8.41 16.63
CA SER A 144 3.51 -7.40 17.44
C SER A 144 3.70 -5.95 16.97
N LYS A 145 4.70 -5.69 16.12
CA LYS A 145 5.02 -4.37 15.54
C LYS A 145 4.70 -4.29 14.05
N GLY A 146 4.01 -5.30 13.50
CA GLY A 146 3.54 -5.34 12.12
C GLY A 146 2.72 -4.12 11.70
N TYR A 147 2.48 -3.98 10.39
CA TYR A 147 1.64 -2.93 9.82
C TYR A 147 2.10 -1.51 10.18
N LEU A 148 3.36 -1.19 9.85
CA LEU A 148 3.93 0.15 10.03
C LEU A 148 3.14 1.16 9.17
N VAL A 149 2.62 2.22 9.80
CA VAL A 149 1.88 3.29 9.12
C VAL A 149 2.70 4.57 9.14
N ARG A 150 2.87 5.21 7.98
CA ARG A 150 3.36 6.59 7.93
C ARG A 150 2.27 7.50 8.46
N SER A 151 2.52 8.23 9.54
CA SER A 151 1.63 9.28 10.03
C SER A 151 1.75 10.53 9.15
N SER A 152 0.64 11.23 8.94
CA SER A 152 0.58 12.52 8.24
C SER A 152 1.26 13.68 9.00
N PHE A 153 1.80 13.41 10.20
CA PHE A 153 2.51 14.37 11.04
C PHE A 153 4.00 14.02 11.12
N GLN A 154 4.72 14.11 9.99
CA GLN A 154 6.17 14.26 10.06
C GLN A 154 6.48 15.74 10.08
N THR A 155 6.88 16.24 11.25
CA THR A 155 7.54 17.54 11.37
C THR A 155 8.69 17.58 10.35
N PRO A 156 8.80 18.64 9.54
CA PRO A 156 9.90 18.77 8.60
C PRO A 156 11.21 18.62 9.37
N LYS A 157 12.14 17.81 8.84
CA LYS A 157 13.52 17.82 9.32
C LYS A 157 14.10 19.19 8.95
N ILE A 158 14.26 20.03 9.96
CA ILE A 158 15.03 21.29 9.91
C ILE A 158 16.51 20.92 9.93
#